data_AF-A0A3D0QQ36-F1
#
_entry.id   AF-A0A3D0QQ36-F1
#
_cell.length_a   1.000
_cell.length_b   1.000
_cell.length_c   1.000
_cell.angle_alpha   90.00
_cell.angle_beta   90.00
_cell.angle_gamma   90.00
#
_symmetry.space_group_name_H-M   'P 1'
#
loop_
_entity.id
_entity.type
_entity.pdbx_description
1 polymer ?
#
loop_
_entity_poly.entity_id
_entity_poly.type
_entity_poly.pdbx_seq_one_letter_code
_entity_poly.pdbx_strand_id
1 'polypeptide(L)'
;MVERTGGADEAAEVEDTLDRPLPEGVRRRVVALVADAFGSLTMAELPPQLRQYARFTPNRRAKFAGNAMAAALESHPLFRQRVGERLRETEAELSGALESGSPPAAADPVDVAAFAYVLRPAGWAKLVAAAGEEAQRVRAERAGEEAG
;
A
#
# COMPACT_ATOMS: atom_id res chain seq x y z
N MET A 1 -24.31 27.85 34.94
CA MET A 1 -25.43 27.48 34.05
C MET A 1 -24.85 27.30 32.66
N VAL A 2 -24.81 26.04 32.22
CA VAL A 2 -24.82 25.54 30.83
C VAL A 2 -23.56 25.74 29.95
N GLU A 3 -23.15 24.58 29.43
CA GLU A 3 -22.11 24.23 28.47
C GLU A 3 -22.43 24.66 27.02
N ARG A 4 -21.41 24.81 26.16
CA ARG A 4 -21.18 23.93 24.98
C ARG A 4 -20.11 24.46 24.01
N THR A 5 -19.16 23.56 23.74
CA THR A 5 -18.74 23.08 22.41
C THR A 5 -18.19 24.08 21.39
N GLY A 6 -16.98 23.77 20.88
CA GLY A 6 -16.65 24.06 19.50
C GLY A 6 -15.18 24.39 19.30
N GLY A 7 -14.39 23.40 18.90
CA GLY A 7 -13.00 23.61 18.49
C GLY A 7 -12.23 22.31 18.28
N ALA A 8 -12.89 21.27 17.75
CA ALA A 8 -12.19 20.17 17.11
C ALA A 8 -11.73 20.68 15.74
N ASP A 9 -10.71 21.53 15.74
CA ASP A 9 -10.10 22.11 14.53
C ASP A 9 -8.60 22.05 14.73
N GLU A 10 -8.05 20.87 14.44
CA GLU A 10 -6.69 20.65 13.93
C GLU A 10 -6.57 19.16 13.57
N ALA A 11 -7.58 18.62 12.88
CA ALA A 11 -7.33 17.52 11.96
C ALA A 11 -6.60 18.14 10.78
N ALA A 12 -5.32 18.46 11.01
CA ALA A 12 -4.43 18.96 9.99
C ALA A 12 -4.65 18.09 8.77
N GLU A 13 -5.09 18.72 7.68
CA GLU A 13 -4.92 18.24 6.33
C GLU A 13 -3.41 18.14 6.09
N VAL A 14 -2.77 17.17 6.77
CA VAL A 14 -1.48 16.69 6.39
C VAL A 14 -1.73 16.13 5.01
N GLU A 15 -1.27 16.85 3.98
CA GLU A 15 -1.03 16.25 2.69
C GLU A 15 -0.24 14.99 3.00
N ASP A 16 -0.94 13.86 2.96
CA ASP A 16 -0.43 12.65 3.53
C ASP A 16 0.59 12.15 2.51
N THR A 17 1.82 12.63 2.69
CA THR A 17 2.98 12.42 1.83
C THR A 17 3.98 11.59 2.61
N LEU A 18 4.58 10.61 1.95
CA LEU A 18 5.66 9.83 2.53
C LEU A 18 6.93 10.69 2.59
N ASP A 19 7.32 11.07 3.81
CA ASP A 19 8.56 11.81 4.08
C ASP A 19 9.82 10.93 3.86
N ARG A 20 9.66 9.60 3.90
CA ARG A 20 10.73 8.61 3.73
C ARG A 20 10.40 7.59 2.63
N PRO A 21 11.40 7.01 1.94
CA PRO A 21 11.15 5.94 0.98
C PRO A 21 10.46 4.74 1.62
N LEU A 22 9.62 4.03 0.85
CA LEU A 22 8.89 2.87 1.35
C LEU A 22 9.86 1.83 1.94
N PRO A 23 9.55 1.31 3.15
CA PRO A 23 10.25 0.17 3.72
C PRO A 23 10.25 -1.01 2.73
N GLU A 24 11.35 -1.77 2.69
CA GLU A 24 11.52 -2.81 1.67
C GLU A 24 10.46 -3.92 1.78
N GLY A 25 10.05 -4.29 3.00
CA GLY A 25 8.95 -5.24 3.23
C GLY A 25 7.63 -4.78 2.62
N VAL A 26 7.24 -3.54 2.92
CA VAL A 26 6.02 -2.92 2.37
C VAL A 26 6.12 -2.78 0.86
N ARG A 27 7.27 -2.34 0.32
CA ARG A 27 7.50 -2.23 -1.13
C ARG A 27 7.29 -3.58 -1.84
N ARG A 28 7.87 -4.66 -1.32
CA ARG A 28 7.70 -6.00 -1.88
C ARG A 28 6.23 -6.43 -1.85
N ARG A 29 5.52 -6.11 -0.77
CA ARG A 29 4.10 -6.44 -0.66
C ARG A 29 3.24 -5.64 -1.65
N VAL A 30 3.46 -4.33 -1.76
CA VAL A 30 2.82 -3.47 -2.76
C VAL A 30 3.03 -4.02 -4.17
N VAL A 31 4.26 -4.38 -4.52
CA VAL A 31 4.56 -4.97 -5.84
C VAL A 31 3.81 -6.28 -6.08
N ALA A 32 3.69 -7.14 -5.06
CA ALA A 32 2.94 -8.38 -5.17
C ALA A 32 1.45 -8.14 -5.43
N LEU A 33 0.83 -7.23 -4.66
CA LEU A 33 -0.57 -6.82 -4.85
C LEU A 33 -0.81 -6.24 -6.25
N VAL A 34 0.09 -5.34 -6.69
CA VAL A 34 0.01 -4.78 -8.04
C VAL A 34 0.16 -5.85 -9.09
N ALA A 35 1.11 -6.78 -8.96
CA ALA A 35 1.36 -7.82 -9.95
C ALA A 35 0.20 -8.82 -10.09
N ASP A 36 -0.54 -9.03 -9.01
CA ASP A 36 -1.79 -9.80 -8.99
C ASP A 36 -2.90 -9.03 -9.72
N ALA A 37 -3.20 -7.80 -9.28
CA ALA A 37 -4.17 -6.92 -9.92
C ALA A 37 -3.87 -6.70 -11.41
N PHE A 38 -2.59 -6.61 -11.78
CA PHE A 38 -2.10 -6.44 -13.14
C PHE A 38 -2.66 -7.49 -14.10
N GLY A 39 -2.84 -8.74 -13.64
CA GLY A 39 -3.38 -9.81 -14.47
C GLY A 39 -4.81 -9.59 -14.94
N SER A 40 -5.56 -8.76 -14.22
CA SER A 40 -6.96 -8.43 -14.50
C SER A 40 -7.16 -7.10 -15.25
N LEU A 41 -6.07 -6.35 -15.50
CA LEU A 41 -6.11 -5.05 -16.18
C LEU A 41 -5.90 -5.22 -17.69
N THR A 42 -6.60 -4.41 -18.47
CA THR A 42 -6.43 -4.35 -19.92
C THR A 42 -5.22 -3.48 -20.31
N MET A 43 -4.68 -3.68 -21.52
CA MET A 43 -3.55 -2.88 -22.04
C MET A 43 -3.83 -1.38 -22.10
N ALA A 44 -5.10 -0.98 -22.22
CA ALA A 44 -5.53 0.41 -22.23
C ALA A 44 -5.42 1.06 -20.83
N GLU A 45 -5.61 0.26 -19.77
CA GLU A 45 -5.50 0.69 -18.38
C GLU A 45 -4.04 0.71 -17.88
N LEU A 46 -3.15 0.02 -18.60
CA LEU A 46 -1.74 -0.07 -18.24
C LEU A 46 -0.94 1.14 -18.76
N PRO A 47 -0.10 1.75 -17.90
CA PRO A 47 0.91 2.71 -18.31
C PRO A 47 1.82 2.13 -19.41
N PRO A 48 2.23 2.94 -20.40
CA PRO A 48 2.97 2.45 -21.55
C PRO A 48 4.28 1.73 -21.17
N GLN A 49 4.97 2.17 -20.12
CA GLN A 49 6.21 1.55 -19.64
C GLN A 49 5.97 0.14 -19.08
N LEU A 50 4.75 -0.13 -18.59
CA LEU A 50 4.38 -1.40 -17.98
C LEU A 50 3.82 -2.44 -18.96
N ARG A 51 3.33 -2.01 -20.13
CA ARG A 51 2.71 -2.90 -21.13
C ARG A 51 3.61 -4.05 -21.57
N GLN A 52 4.92 -3.82 -21.66
CA GLN A 52 5.91 -4.85 -22.03
C GLN A 52 5.96 -6.03 -21.04
N TYR A 53 5.52 -5.81 -19.80
CA TYR A 53 5.52 -6.83 -18.75
C TYR A 53 4.20 -7.60 -18.68
N ALA A 54 3.16 -7.16 -19.38
CA ALA A 54 1.85 -7.82 -19.36
C ALA A 54 1.87 -9.27 -19.85
N ARG A 55 2.77 -9.58 -20.78
CA ARG A 55 3.03 -10.94 -21.29
C ARG A 55 3.68 -11.89 -20.27
N PHE A 56 4.19 -11.39 -19.15
CA PHE A 56 4.85 -12.23 -18.15
C PHE A 56 3.86 -12.85 -17.17
N THR A 57 4.25 -14.00 -16.61
CA THR A 57 3.54 -14.62 -15.49
C THR A 57 3.61 -13.74 -14.24
N PRO A 58 2.67 -13.86 -13.28
CA PRO A 58 2.62 -13.00 -12.08
C PRO A 58 3.96 -12.93 -11.33
N ASN A 59 4.62 -14.08 -11.13
CA ASN A 59 5.91 -14.15 -10.44
C ASN A 59 7.02 -13.40 -11.21
N ARG A 60 7.06 -13.54 -12.55
CA ARG A 60 8.00 -12.78 -13.38
C ARG A 60 7.69 -11.28 -13.39
N ARG A 61 6.41 -10.89 -13.38
CA ARG A 61 6.00 -9.48 -13.27
C ARG A 61 6.51 -8.88 -11.97
N ALA A 62 6.24 -9.51 -10.82
CA ALA A 62 6.72 -9.02 -9.53
C ALA A 62 8.27 -8.92 -9.49
N LYS A 63 8.97 -9.91 -10.06
CA LYS A 63 10.44 -9.95 -10.06
C LYS A 63 11.08 -8.89 -10.96
N PHE A 64 10.58 -8.72 -12.19
CA PHE A 64 11.25 -7.88 -13.21
C PHE A 64 10.63 -6.49 -13.38
N ALA A 65 9.37 -6.32 -13.01
CA ALA A 65 8.66 -5.05 -13.13
C ALA A 65 8.47 -4.34 -11.78
N GLY A 66 8.96 -4.89 -10.66
CA GLY A 66 8.66 -4.35 -9.33
C GLY A 66 8.98 -2.87 -9.14
N ASN A 67 10.16 -2.42 -9.58
CA ASN A 67 10.52 -1.00 -9.51
C ASN A 67 9.64 -0.13 -10.42
N ALA A 68 9.35 -0.60 -11.64
CA ALA A 68 8.48 0.10 -12.57
C ALA A 68 7.03 0.18 -12.07
N MET A 69 6.54 -0.86 -11.40
CA MET A 69 5.21 -0.92 -10.78
C MET A 69 5.10 0.07 -9.62
N ALA A 70 6.10 0.12 -8.74
CA ALA A 70 6.15 1.08 -7.64
C ALA A 70 6.15 2.53 -8.16
N ALA A 71 7.04 2.83 -9.11
CA ALA A 71 7.12 4.16 -9.72
C ALA A 71 5.83 4.56 -10.45
N ALA A 72 5.15 3.60 -11.09
CA ALA A 72 3.88 3.83 -11.76
C ALA A 72 2.74 4.13 -10.78
N LEU A 73 2.69 3.48 -9.61
CA LEU A 73 1.70 3.82 -8.57
C LEU A 73 1.85 5.26 -8.06
N GLU A 74 3.10 5.72 -7.95
CA GLU A 74 3.43 7.09 -7.54
C GLU A 74 3.03 8.10 -8.62
N SER A 75 3.43 7.84 -9.87
CA SER A 75 3.36 8.82 -10.96
C SER A 75 2.08 8.77 -11.79
N HIS A 76 1.32 7.66 -11.76
CA HIS A 76 0.12 7.47 -12.58
C HIS A 76 -1.14 7.27 -11.70
N PRO A 77 -1.90 8.35 -11.43
CA PRO A 77 -3.12 8.29 -10.61
C PRO A 77 -4.18 7.31 -11.15
N LEU A 78 -4.39 7.27 -12.47
CA LEU A 78 -5.37 6.36 -13.08
C LEU A 78 -5.00 4.90 -12.85
N PHE A 79 -3.71 4.55 -12.99
CA PHE A 79 -3.24 3.20 -12.73
C PHE A 79 -3.44 2.82 -11.27
N ARG A 80 -3.09 3.72 -10.34
CA ARG A 80 -3.33 3.52 -8.91
C ARG A 80 -4.81 3.34 -8.58
N GLN A 81 -5.69 4.15 -9.16
CA GLN A 81 -7.14 3.98 -9.00
C GLN A 81 -7.61 2.60 -9.45
N ARG A 82 -7.18 2.14 -10.64
CA ARG A 82 -7.53 0.81 -11.14
C ARG A 82 -7.05 -0.32 -10.24
N VAL A 83 -5.82 -0.23 -9.71
CA VAL A 83 -5.31 -1.19 -8.72
C VAL A 83 -6.14 -1.12 -7.43
N GLY A 84 -6.51 0.08 -6.98
CA GLY A 84 -7.37 0.30 -5.82
C GLY A 84 -8.76 -0.33 -5.95
N GLU A 85 -9.40 -0.19 -7.11
CA GLU A 85 -10.67 -0.88 -7.41
C GLU A 85 -10.52 -2.39 -7.25
N ARG A 86 -9.44 -2.99 -7.81
CA ARG A 86 -9.19 -4.44 -7.70
C ARG A 86 -8.94 -4.90 -6.28
N LEU A 87 -8.24 -4.09 -5.48
CA LEU A 87 -8.03 -4.38 -4.06
C LEU A 87 -9.35 -4.37 -3.29
N ARG A 88 -10.23 -3.41 -3.58
CA ARG A 88 -11.58 -3.36 -3.01
C ARG A 88 -12.45 -4.56 -3.42
N GLU A 89 -12.28 -5.09 -4.62
CA GLU A 89 -12.99 -6.31 -5.07
C GLU A 89 -12.46 -7.58 -4.40
N THR A 90 -11.14 -7.68 -4.21
CA THR A 90 -10.50 -8.90 -3.71
C THR A 90 -10.54 -8.99 -2.19
N GLU A 91 -10.31 -7.87 -1.51
CA GLU A 91 -10.22 -7.75 -0.06
C GLU A 91 -11.11 -6.59 0.41
N ALA A 92 -12.42 -6.73 0.18
CA ALA A 92 -13.41 -5.71 0.49
C ALA A 92 -13.46 -5.36 1.98
N GLU A 93 -13.33 -6.36 2.86
CA GLU A 93 -13.38 -6.18 4.30
C GLU A 93 -12.21 -5.31 4.80
N LEU A 94 -10.98 -5.66 4.41
CA LEU A 94 -9.78 -4.89 4.78
C LEU A 94 -9.81 -3.49 4.18
N SER A 95 -10.22 -3.35 2.92
CA SER A 95 -10.30 -2.06 2.25
C SER A 95 -11.33 -1.14 2.92
N GLY A 96 -12.53 -1.65 3.22
CA GLY A 96 -13.56 -0.88 3.90
C GLY A 96 -13.18 -0.50 5.34
N ALA A 97 -12.48 -1.39 6.06
CA ALA A 97 -11.96 -1.10 7.39
C ALA A 97 -10.89 0.00 7.37
N LEU A 98 -10.01 -0.02 6.38
CA LEU A 98 -9.00 1.02 6.14
C LEU A 98 -9.62 2.37 5.77
N GLU A 99 -10.62 2.37 4.89
CA GLU A 99 -11.35 3.59 4.51
C GLU A 99 -12.15 4.18 5.69
N SER A 100 -12.62 3.32 6.59
CA SER A 100 -13.28 3.73 7.84
C SER A 100 -12.28 4.17 8.94
N GLY A 101 -10.97 4.12 8.66
CA GLY A 101 -9.91 4.51 9.60
C GLY A 101 -9.70 3.52 10.75
N SER A 102 -10.25 2.32 10.66
CA SER A 102 -10.19 1.30 11.71
C SER A 102 -9.68 -0.04 11.15
N PRO A 103 -8.39 -0.14 10.79
CA PRO A 103 -7.82 -1.40 10.31
C PRO A 103 -7.95 -2.50 11.40
N PRO A 104 -8.29 -3.73 11.02
CA PRO A 104 -8.48 -4.82 11.98
C PRO A 104 -7.16 -5.16 12.67
N ALA A 105 -7.18 -5.28 14.01
CA ALA A 105 -5.98 -5.55 14.82
C ALA A 105 -5.28 -6.88 14.50
N ALA A 106 -5.99 -7.82 13.86
CA ALA A 106 -5.46 -9.11 13.43
C ALA A 106 -4.85 -9.10 12.02
N ALA A 107 -5.01 -8.02 11.25
CA ALA A 107 -4.39 -7.93 9.93
C ALA A 107 -2.88 -7.73 10.05
N ASP A 108 -2.16 -8.32 9.11
CA ASP A 108 -0.72 -8.14 9.03
C ASP A 108 -0.38 -6.65 8.79
N PRO A 109 0.52 -6.05 9.58
CA PRO A 109 0.82 -4.63 9.46
C PRO A 109 1.41 -4.25 8.10
N VAL A 110 2.14 -5.17 7.44
CA VAL A 110 2.70 -4.96 6.09
C VAL A 110 1.58 -4.96 5.06
N ASP A 111 0.56 -5.80 5.23
CA ASP A 111 -0.66 -5.77 4.41
C ASP A 111 -1.42 -4.46 4.58
N VAL A 112 -1.71 -4.05 5.81
CA VAL A 112 -2.40 -2.79 6.12
C VAL A 112 -1.69 -1.61 5.47
N ALA A 113 -0.36 -1.53 5.60
CA ALA A 113 0.44 -0.48 4.97
C ALA A 113 0.43 -0.54 3.44
N ALA A 114 0.50 -1.74 2.84
CA ALA A 114 0.49 -1.88 1.39
C ALA A 114 -0.86 -1.45 0.79
N PHE A 115 -1.97 -1.81 1.43
CA PHE A 115 -3.31 -1.37 1.04
C PHE A 115 -3.47 0.13 1.23
N ALA A 116 -3.08 0.67 2.40
CA ALA A 116 -3.12 2.10 2.67
C ALA A 116 -2.29 2.91 1.65
N TYR A 117 -1.14 2.39 1.23
CA TYR A 117 -0.32 3.02 0.20
C TYR A 117 -1.04 3.15 -1.16
N VAL A 118 -1.83 2.16 -1.57
CA VAL A 118 -2.53 2.19 -2.85
C VAL A 118 -3.85 2.96 -2.75
N LEU A 119 -4.64 2.71 -1.70
CA LEU A 119 -5.96 3.29 -1.50
C LEU A 119 -5.92 4.75 -1.05
N ARG A 120 -4.80 5.18 -0.42
CA ARG A 120 -4.59 6.55 0.07
C ARG A 120 -5.73 7.08 0.99
N PRO A 121 -6.23 6.30 1.98
CA PRO A 121 -7.15 6.83 2.98
C PRO A 121 -6.46 7.91 3.83
N ALA A 122 -7.23 8.72 4.56
CA ALA A 122 -6.67 9.72 5.46
C ALA A 122 -5.71 9.05 6.49
N GLY A 123 -4.50 9.59 6.66
CA GLY A 123 -3.50 9.05 7.59
C GLY A 123 -2.67 7.88 7.06
N TRP A 124 -2.74 7.55 5.77
CA TRP A 124 -2.08 6.36 5.20
C TRP A 124 -0.56 6.32 5.39
N ALA A 125 0.15 7.44 5.37
CA ALA A 125 1.61 7.52 5.50
C ALA A 125 2.05 7.14 6.91
N LYS A 126 1.24 7.44 7.93
CA LYS A 126 1.49 7.00 9.31
C LYS A 126 1.40 5.47 9.41
N LEU A 127 0.40 4.86 8.77
CA LEU A 127 0.26 3.41 8.70
C LEU A 127 1.47 2.76 8.01
N VAL A 128 1.92 3.35 6.89
CA VAL A 128 3.10 2.87 6.15
C VAL A 128 4.39 3.01 6.98
N ALA A 129 4.55 4.12 7.68
CA ALA A 129 5.70 4.34 8.55
C ALA A 129 5.74 3.32 9.70
N ALA A 130 4.62 3.14 10.41
CA ALA A 130 4.50 2.21 11.54
C ALA A 130 4.78 0.75 11.13
N ALA A 131 4.21 0.30 10.01
CA ALA A 131 4.48 -1.04 9.49
C ALA A 131 5.95 -1.22 9.05
N GLY A 132 6.58 -0.14 8.60
CA GLY A 132 8.00 -0.12 8.26
C GLY A 132 8.91 -0.38 9.45
N GLU A 133 8.57 0.18 10.61
CA GLU A 133 9.29 -0.05 11.86
C GLU A 133 9.09 -1.49 12.35
N GLU A 134 7.88 -2.03 12.25
CA GLU A 134 7.57 -3.40 12.68
C GLU A 134 8.25 -4.46 11.79
N ALA A 135 8.22 -4.27 10.46
CA ALA A 135 8.91 -5.17 9.53
C ALA A 135 10.44 -5.18 9.72
N GLN A 136 11.01 -4.06 10.16
CA GLN A 136 12.43 -3.97 10.48
C GLN A 136 12.79 -4.73 11.76
N ARG A 137 11.91 -4.72 12.77
CA ARG A 137 12.08 -5.47 14.04
C ARG A 137 12.08 -6.97 13.80
N VAL A 138 11.09 -7.48 13.07
CA VAL A 138 10.98 -8.92 12.74
C VAL A 138 12.21 -9.41 11.95
N ARG A 139 12.77 -8.60 11.04
CA ARG A 139 14.02 -8.95 10.33
C ARG A 139 15.24 -8.99 11.25
N ALA A 140 15.33 -8.10 12.22
CA ALA A 140 16.44 -8.08 13.18
C ALA A 140 16.40 -9.32 14.10
N GLU A 141 15.22 -9.79 14.46
CA GLU A 141 15.03 -11.02 15.25
C GLU A 141 15.38 -12.28 14.46
N ARG A 142 14.91 -12.38 13.20
CA ARG A 142 15.22 -13.50 12.29
C ARG A 142 16.71 -13.63 11.97
N ALA A 143 17.40 -12.51 11.77
CA ALA A 143 18.84 -12.51 11.51
C ALA A 143 19.68 -12.94 12.73
N GLY A 144 19.13 -12.86 13.94
CA GLY A 144 19.74 -13.38 15.15
C GLY A 144 19.59 -14.90 15.30
N GLU A 145 18.53 -15.49 14.75
CA GLU A 145 18.29 -16.95 14.78
C GLU A 145 19.10 -17.72 13.73
N GLU A 146 19.47 -17.11 12.60
CA GLU A 146 20.28 -17.75 11.55
C GLU A 146 21.80 -17.74 11.85
N ALA A 147 22.23 -17.02 12.88
CA ALA A 147 23.62 -16.91 13.32
C ALA A 147 23.93 -17.68 14.62
N GLY A 148 22.97 -18.43 15.16
CA GLY A 148 23.05 -19.20 16.41
C GLY A 148 23.23 -20.70 16.21
#